data_AF-A0AA36N6U3-F1
#
_entry.id   AF-A0AA36N6U3-F1
#
_cell.length_a   1.000
_cell.length_b   1.000
_cell.length_c   1.000
_cell.angle_alpha   90.00
_cell.angle_beta   90.00
_cell.angle_gamma   90.00
#
_symmetry.space_group_name_H-M   'P 1'
#
loop_
_entity.id
_entity.type
_entity.pdbx_description
1 polymer ?
#
loop_
_entity_poly.entity_id
_entity_poly.type
_entity_poly.pdbx_seq_one_letter_code
_entity_poly.pdbx_strand_id
1 'polypeptide(L)'
;MNLLANAGGAVSLGYAGEDARLELVRRDQSTPYQPDRNDRYWKIAITLPDLDVAFAQLRSAGIDVTEPAQFRDIAYMSHLADPEGHVIELIQHTFHGKPKTKQGNVELPLGGGARIGLITLRTDDIETELMNCHDTLGMRYLSRQDLADLGFCLYFLAYTEDTPPDTDVNAVENREWLWQRPYTVLEFQHLFTGEIRQKKAEERGASSVLIDELGGERKTVR
;
A
#
# COMPACT_ATOMS: atom_id res chain seq x y z
N MET A 1 6.20 -11.25 -11.65
CA MET A 1 5.92 -9.88 -12.11
C MET A 1 5.48 -9.98 -13.56
N ASN A 2 4.23 -9.64 -13.86
CA ASN A 2 3.69 -9.70 -15.21
C ASN A 2 3.71 -8.29 -15.81
N LEU A 3 4.33 -8.15 -16.99
CA LEU A 3 4.35 -6.91 -17.76
C LEU A 3 3.35 -7.06 -18.90
N LEU A 4 2.32 -6.22 -18.91
CA LEU A 4 1.36 -6.13 -20.02
C LEU A 4 1.41 -4.71 -20.58
N ALA A 5 1.76 -4.59 -21.86
CA ALA A 5 1.67 -3.33 -22.58
C ALA A 5 0.23 -3.14 -23.08
N ASN A 6 -0.42 -2.06 -22.66
CA ASN A 6 -1.76 -1.73 -23.14
C ASN A 6 -1.69 -0.81 -24.36
N ALA A 7 -2.73 -0.84 -25.20
CA ALA A 7 -2.81 -0.15 -26.49
C ALA A 7 -2.62 1.39 -26.44
N GLY A 8 -2.58 2.01 -25.24
CA GLY A 8 -2.35 3.44 -25.02
C GLY A 8 -0.93 3.82 -24.60
N GLY A 9 0.05 2.92 -24.65
CA GLY A 9 1.45 3.21 -24.26
C GLY A 9 1.72 3.22 -22.75
N ALA A 10 0.72 2.84 -21.94
CA ALA A 10 0.89 2.58 -20.52
C ALA A 10 1.44 1.16 -20.28
N VAL A 11 2.31 1.03 -19.28
CA VAL A 11 2.85 -0.25 -18.82
C VAL A 11 2.12 -0.67 -17.57
N SER A 12 1.49 -1.85 -17.58
CA SER A 12 0.91 -2.41 -16.37
C SER A 12 1.89 -3.34 -15.68
N LEU A 13 2.01 -3.18 -14.36
CA LEU A 13 2.87 -3.96 -13.49
C LEU A 13 2.06 -4.54 -12.33
N GLY A 14 2.18 -5.84 -12.10
CA GLY A 14 1.54 -6.48 -10.95
C GLY A 14 2.19 -7.81 -10.59
N TYR A 15 1.73 -8.34 -9.45
CA TYR A 15 1.99 -9.71 -9.06
C TYR A 15 0.88 -10.61 -9.63
N ALA A 16 1.07 -11.92 -9.54
CA ALA A 16 0.04 -12.85 -9.99
C ALA A 16 -1.03 -12.98 -8.89
N GLY A 17 -2.31 -12.95 -9.26
CA GLY A 17 -3.44 -13.10 -8.34
C GLY A 17 -4.43 -11.95 -8.45
N GLU A 18 -5.18 -11.74 -7.38
CA GLU A 18 -6.26 -10.74 -7.26
C GLU A 18 -5.79 -9.45 -6.56
N ASP A 19 -4.48 -9.17 -6.57
CA ASP A 19 -3.93 -7.92 -6.03
C ASP A 19 -3.91 -6.80 -7.08
N ALA A 20 -3.69 -5.57 -6.60
CA ALA A 20 -3.66 -4.39 -7.42
C ALA A 20 -2.56 -4.45 -8.47
N ARG A 21 -2.83 -3.82 -9.61
CA ARG A 21 -1.85 -3.55 -10.65
C ARG A 21 -1.53 -2.05 -10.66
N LEU A 22 -0.26 -1.71 -10.87
CA LEU A 22 0.15 -0.35 -11.19
C LEU A 22 -0.02 -0.14 -12.69
N GLU A 23 -0.61 0.98 -13.07
CA GLU A 23 -0.64 1.44 -14.45
C GLU A 23 0.30 2.63 -14.60
N LEU A 24 1.47 2.39 -15.18
CA LEU A 24 2.51 3.39 -15.38
C LEU A 24 2.26 4.11 -16.71
N VAL A 25 1.85 5.38 -16.61
CA VAL A 25 1.57 6.22 -17.78
C VAL A 25 2.72 7.18 -17.99
N ARG A 26 3.40 7.05 -19.14
CA ARG A 26 4.46 7.99 -19.52
C ARG A 26 3.85 9.37 -19.80
N ARG A 27 4.45 10.41 -19.23
CA ARG A 27 4.12 11.82 -19.50
C ARG A 27 5.36 12.56 -19.95
N ASP A 28 5.28 13.30 -21.04
CA ASP A 28 6.39 14.14 -21.52
C ASP A 28 6.41 15.47 -20.75
N GLN A 29 6.86 15.42 -19.50
CA GLN A 29 7.06 16.57 -18.62
C GLN A 29 8.44 16.45 -17.97
N SER A 30 9.16 17.57 -17.86
CA SER A 30 10.57 17.59 -17.43
C SER A 30 10.78 17.61 -15.91
N THR A 31 9.72 17.77 -15.11
CA THR A 31 9.83 17.90 -13.66
C THR A 31 9.42 16.60 -12.96
N PRO A 32 10.25 16.04 -12.05
CA PRO A 32 9.90 14.88 -11.23
C PRO A 32 8.66 15.13 -10.36
N TYR A 33 7.96 14.07 -9.97
CA TYR A 33 6.88 14.20 -8.98
C TYR A 33 7.49 14.56 -7.61
N GLN A 34 6.85 15.50 -6.93
CA GLN A 34 7.14 15.85 -5.54
C GLN A 34 5.90 15.55 -4.71
N PRO A 35 5.95 14.56 -3.80
CA PRO A 35 4.85 14.29 -2.90
C PRO A 35 4.68 15.42 -1.90
N ASP A 36 3.42 15.79 -1.66
CA ASP A 36 3.04 16.72 -0.60
C ASP A 36 2.43 15.95 0.57
N ARG A 37 2.65 16.43 1.79
CA ARG A 37 2.05 15.85 3.00
C ARG A 37 0.52 15.93 3.01
N ASN A 38 -0.05 16.80 2.18
CA ASN A 38 -1.50 16.94 2.03
C ASN A 38 -2.03 16.24 0.77
N ASP A 39 -1.19 15.58 -0.04
CA ASP A 39 -1.68 14.82 -1.20
C ASP A 39 -2.53 13.63 -0.75
N ARG A 40 -3.66 13.42 -1.43
CA ARG A 40 -4.58 12.30 -1.17
C ARG A 40 -3.94 10.95 -1.48
N TYR A 41 -3.34 10.78 -2.65
CA TYR A 41 -2.47 9.61 -2.85
C TYR A 41 -1.21 9.80 -2.02
N TRP A 42 -0.85 8.79 -1.24
CA TRP A 42 0.34 8.86 -0.41
C TRP A 42 1.43 7.87 -0.82
N LYS A 43 1.14 6.57 -0.78
CA LYS A 43 2.14 5.52 -0.98
C LYS A 43 1.52 4.20 -1.39
N ILE A 44 2.38 3.30 -1.85
CA ILE A 44 2.11 1.85 -1.86
C ILE A 44 2.99 1.17 -0.82
N ALA A 45 2.50 0.07 -0.26
CA ALA A 45 3.34 -0.85 0.49
C ALA A 45 3.47 -2.18 -0.26
N ILE A 46 4.71 -2.65 -0.37
CA ILE A 46 5.04 -3.99 -0.84
C ILE A 46 5.20 -4.87 0.39
N THR A 47 4.34 -5.87 0.56
CA THR A 47 4.47 -6.84 1.65
C THR A 47 5.32 -8.02 1.19
N LEU A 48 6.15 -8.56 2.08
CA LEU A 48 7.02 -9.69 1.75
C LEU A 48 7.38 -10.56 2.96
N PRO A 49 7.76 -11.84 2.75
CA PRO A 49 8.09 -12.75 3.84
C PRO A 49 9.38 -12.41 4.60
N ASP A 50 10.35 -11.81 3.92
CA ASP A 50 11.71 -11.60 4.44
C ASP A 50 12.26 -10.25 4.00
N LEU A 51 12.07 -9.23 4.84
CA LEU A 51 12.48 -7.86 4.54
C LEU A 51 14.00 -7.69 4.48
N ASP A 52 14.74 -8.44 5.30
CA ASP A 52 16.20 -8.29 5.40
C ASP A 52 16.87 -8.68 4.08
N VAL A 53 16.38 -9.73 3.39
CA VAL A 53 16.87 -10.14 2.08
C VAL A 53 16.60 -9.08 1.02
N ALA A 54 15.39 -8.51 1.00
CA ALA A 54 15.04 -7.45 0.05
C ALA A 54 15.87 -6.18 0.28
N PHE A 55 16.04 -5.77 1.54
CA PHE A 55 16.90 -4.65 1.91
C PHE A 55 18.34 -4.86 1.42
N ALA A 56 18.93 -6.04 1.67
CA ALA A 56 20.29 -6.34 1.22
C ALA A 56 20.43 -6.28 -0.31
N GLN A 57 19.46 -6.83 -1.05
CA GLN A 57 19.43 -6.76 -2.51
C GLN A 57 19.37 -5.32 -3.00
N LEU A 58 18.45 -4.51 -2.48
CA LEU A 58 18.30 -3.10 -2.86
C LEU A 58 19.57 -2.29 -2.58
N ARG A 59 20.17 -2.45 -1.39
CA ARG A 59 21.44 -1.81 -1.05
C ARG A 59 22.58 -2.24 -1.97
N SER A 60 22.67 -3.54 -2.30
CA SER A 60 23.69 -4.04 -3.23
C SER A 60 23.55 -3.49 -4.64
N ALA A 61 22.32 -3.13 -5.04
CA ALA A 61 22.02 -2.48 -6.31
C ALA A 61 22.22 -0.95 -6.28
N GLY A 62 22.65 -0.38 -5.15
CA GLY A 62 22.85 1.07 -4.98
C GLY A 62 21.55 1.86 -4.83
N ILE A 63 20.43 1.19 -4.51
CA ILE A 63 19.14 1.85 -4.26
C ILE A 63 19.13 2.37 -2.83
N ASP A 64 18.68 3.62 -2.66
CA ASP A 64 18.50 4.21 -1.34
C ASP A 64 17.24 3.66 -0.68
N VAL A 65 17.41 3.03 0.47
CA VAL A 65 16.37 2.38 1.26
C VAL A 65 16.78 2.45 2.72
N THR A 66 15.84 2.78 3.61
CA THR A 66 16.11 2.88 5.04
C THR A 66 16.36 1.50 5.65
N GLU A 67 17.16 1.45 6.72
CA GLU A 67 17.36 0.22 7.48
C GLU A 67 16.02 -0.32 8.02
N PRO A 68 15.78 -1.65 7.93
CA PRO A 68 14.58 -2.26 8.48
C PRO A 68 14.44 -1.97 9.97
N ALA A 69 13.28 -1.47 10.38
CA ALA A 69 13.00 -1.14 11.77
C ALA A 69 11.57 -1.52 12.16
N GLN A 70 11.40 -1.97 13.41
CA GLN A 70 10.08 -2.17 13.99
C GLN A 70 9.50 -0.81 14.36
N PHE A 71 8.41 -0.42 13.72
CA PHE A 71 7.65 0.75 14.12
C PHE A 71 6.55 0.33 15.09
N ARG A 72 6.77 0.56 16.39
CA ARG A 72 5.82 0.24 17.48
C ARG A 72 5.25 -1.17 17.32
N ASP A 73 3.97 -1.36 17.57
CA ASP A 73 3.20 -2.57 17.30
C ASP A 73 2.58 -2.55 15.88
N ILE A 74 3.08 -1.73 14.96
CA ILE A 74 2.48 -1.52 13.62
C ILE A 74 3.06 -2.49 12.59
N ALA A 75 4.36 -2.42 12.32
CA ALA A 75 5.04 -3.29 11.36
C ALA A 75 6.57 -3.21 11.48
N TYR A 76 7.26 -4.25 11.03
CA TYR A 76 8.69 -4.23 10.70
C TYR A 76 8.84 -3.82 9.24
N MET A 77 9.45 -2.66 9.00
CA MET A 77 9.37 -1.98 7.70
C MET A 77 10.63 -1.21 7.32
N SER A 78 10.75 -0.94 6.01
CA SER A 78 11.70 -0.01 5.40
C SER A 78 10.96 0.93 4.43
N HIS A 79 11.58 2.07 4.13
CA HIS A 79 11.05 3.10 3.24
C HIS A 79 12.04 3.35 2.10
N LEU A 80 11.50 3.63 0.92
CA LEU A 80 12.25 4.12 -0.23
C LEU A 80 11.37 5.03 -1.09
N ALA A 81 12.00 5.77 -2.00
CA ALA A 81 11.31 6.48 -3.06
C ALA A 81 11.63 5.80 -4.40
N ASP A 82 10.64 5.73 -5.29
CA ASP A 82 10.91 5.35 -6.68
C ASP A 82 11.67 6.47 -7.43
N PRO A 83 12.20 6.22 -8.64
CA PRO A 83 12.92 7.23 -9.41
C PRO A 83 12.10 8.50 -9.74
N GLU A 84 10.78 8.45 -9.63
CA GLU A 84 9.87 9.57 -9.88
C GLU A 84 9.45 10.29 -8.58
N GLY A 85 9.86 9.79 -7.41
CA GLY A 85 9.57 10.38 -6.10
C GLY A 85 8.35 9.79 -5.37
N HIS A 86 7.71 8.73 -5.88
CA HIS A 86 6.61 8.07 -5.16
C HIS A 86 7.15 7.33 -3.93
N VAL A 87 6.44 7.46 -2.82
CA VAL A 87 6.79 6.79 -1.56
C VAL A 87 6.40 5.32 -1.65
N ILE A 88 7.36 4.45 -1.31
CA ILE A 88 7.16 3.01 -1.22
C ILE A 88 7.56 2.55 0.19
N GLU A 89 6.72 1.72 0.78
CA GLU A 89 7.05 0.97 1.98
C GLU A 89 7.32 -0.50 1.64
N LEU A 90 8.27 -1.10 2.33
CA LEU A 90 8.48 -2.53 2.35
C LEU A 90 8.09 -3.03 3.73
N ILE A 91 7.12 -3.94 3.82
CA ILE A 91 6.57 -4.42 5.09
C ILE A 91 6.79 -5.93 5.19
N GLN A 92 7.46 -6.37 6.26
CA GLN A 92 7.54 -7.80 6.54
C GLN A 92 6.19 -8.33 7.00
N HIS A 93 5.84 -9.54 6.56
CA HIS A 93 4.64 -10.26 7.01
C HIS A 93 4.50 -10.39 8.53
N THR A 94 5.62 -10.43 9.24
CA THR A 94 5.68 -10.59 10.69
C THR A 94 6.56 -9.52 11.34
N PHE A 95 6.28 -9.23 12.61
CA PHE A 95 7.04 -8.29 13.43
C PHE A 95 8.48 -8.75 13.64
N HIS A 96 9.32 -7.80 14.02
CA HIS A 96 10.72 -8.06 14.33
C HIS A 96 10.85 -9.14 15.43
N GLY A 97 11.74 -10.10 15.20
CA GLY A 97 11.99 -11.22 16.11
C GLY A 97 10.98 -12.36 16.04
N LYS A 98 9.85 -12.21 15.33
CA LYS A 98 8.93 -13.32 15.07
C LYS A 98 9.41 -14.18 13.90
N PRO A 99 9.07 -15.49 13.86
CA PRO A 99 9.39 -16.34 12.73
C PRO A 99 8.85 -15.77 11.42
N LYS A 100 9.65 -15.83 10.36
CA LYS A 100 9.23 -15.42 9.01
C LYS A 100 8.23 -16.45 8.46
N THR A 101 7.23 -16.00 7.70
CA THR A 101 6.27 -16.92 7.06
C THR A 101 6.94 -17.78 5.98
N LYS A 102 8.02 -17.27 5.39
CA LYS A 102 8.87 -17.97 4.43
C LYS A 102 10.26 -17.35 4.45
N GLN A 103 11.28 -18.18 4.39
CA GLN A 103 12.66 -17.70 4.24
C GLN A 103 12.85 -17.07 2.85
N GLY A 104 13.50 -15.90 2.79
CA GLY A 104 13.80 -15.25 1.53
C GLY A 104 14.78 -16.05 0.68
N ASN A 105 14.60 -15.99 -0.65
CA ASN A 105 15.52 -16.55 -1.64
C ASN A 105 16.25 -15.41 -2.37
N VAL A 106 17.56 -15.33 -2.20
CA VAL A 106 18.42 -14.29 -2.78
C VAL A 106 18.45 -14.28 -4.31
N GLU A 107 18.08 -15.38 -4.96
CA GLU A 107 17.99 -15.48 -6.43
C GLU A 107 16.68 -14.90 -6.98
N LEU A 108 15.71 -14.61 -6.12
CA LEU A 108 14.43 -14.02 -6.50
C LEU A 108 14.40 -12.52 -6.17
N PRO A 109 13.74 -11.69 -7.00
CA PRO A 109 13.57 -10.27 -6.70
C PRO A 109 12.90 -10.07 -5.33
N LEU A 110 13.48 -9.18 -4.52
CA LEU A 110 13.04 -8.85 -3.16
C LEU A 110 12.90 -10.09 -2.25
N GLY A 111 13.76 -11.08 -2.41
CA GLY A 111 13.69 -12.34 -1.66
C GLY A 111 12.55 -13.28 -2.06
N GLY A 112 11.70 -12.89 -3.02
CA GLY A 112 10.55 -13.65 -3.48
C GLY A 112 9.33 -13.60 -2.55
N GLY A 113 8.14 -13.71 -3.13
CA GLY A 113 6.87 -13.65 -2.40
C GLY A 113 6.37 -12.24 -2.10
N ALA A 114 7.03 -11.22 -2.64
CA ALA A 114 6.57 -9.83 -2.57
C ALA A 114 5.20 -9.65 -3.26
N ARG A 115 4.38 -8.72 -2.74
CA ARG A 115 3.07 -8.33 -3.29
C ARG A 115 2.81 -6.85 -3.12
N ILE A 116 1.93 -6.25 -3.92
CA ILE A 116 1.38 -4.92 -3.61
C ILE A 116 0.34 -5.14 -2.51
N GLY A 117 0.78 -5.02 -1.25
CA GLY A 117 -0.03 -5.32 -0.09
C GLY A 117 -0.98 -4.19 0.26
N LEU A 118 -0.51 -2.94 0.17
CA LEU A 118 -1.30 -1.75 0.53
C LEU A 118 -1.27 -0.69 -0.55
N ILE A 119 -2.39 0.01 -0.69
CA ILE A 119 -2.46 1.33 -1.31
C ILE A 119 -2.97 2.29 -0.24
N THR A 120 -2.22 3.36 0.03
CA THR A 120 -2.57 4.33 1.06
C THR A 120 -3.12 5.61 0.46
N LEU A 121 -4.33 5.96 0.89
CA LEU A 121 -4.96 7.26 0.65
C LEU A 121 -5.03 8.06 1.95
N ARG A 122 -4.90 9.39 1.85
CA ARG A 122 -5.21 10.31 2.94
C ARG A 122 -6.62 10.82 2.85
N THR A 123 -7.19 11.08 4.01
CA THR A 123 -8.49 11.73 4.18
C THR A 123 -8.46 12.63 5.41
N ASP A 124 -9.27 13.69 5.37
CA ASP A 124 -9.67 14.53 6.50
C ASP A 124 -11.12 14.25 6.93
N ASP A 125 -11.80 13.33 6.25
CA ASP A 125 -13.16 12.87 6.53
C ASP A 125 -13.25 11.33 6.41
N ILE A 126 -12.86 10.63 7.48
CA ILE A 126 -12.91 9.17 7.50
C ILE A 126 -14.33 8.61 7.51
N GLU A 127 -15.31 9.35 8.03
CA GLU A 127 -16.70 8.87 8.11
C GLU A 127 -17.27 8.67 6.71
N THR A 128 -17.06 9.65 5.82
CA THR A 128 -17.45 9.54 4.41
C THR A 128 -16.70 8.39 3.70
N GLU A 129 -15.41 8.21 3.95
CA GLU A 129 -14.64 7.11 3.33
C GLU A 129 -15.14 5.73 3.77
N LEU A 130 -15.45 5.57 5.05
CA LEU A 130 -15.99 4.32 5.59
C LEU A 130 -17.39 4.05 5.04
N MET A 131 -18.27 5.05 5.00
CA MET A 131 -19.60 4.90 4.39
C MET A 131 -19.51 4.49 2.91
N ASN A 132 -18.61 5.11 2.15
CA ASN A 132 -18.43 4.76 0.74
C ASN A 132 -17.84 3.35 0.59
N CYS A 133 -16.75 3.04 1.29
CA CYS A 133 -16.04 1.77 1.09
C CYS A 133 -16.73 0.58 1.74
N HIS A 134 -17.20 0.72 2.99
CA HIS A 134 -17.87 -0.36 3.71
C HIS A 134 -19.33 -0.50 3.28
N ASP A 135 -20.11 0.57 3.38
CA ASP A 135 -21.56 0.47 3.23
C ASP A 135 -21.99 0.44 1.75
N THR A 136 -21.31 1.20 0.89
CA THR A 136 -21.69 1.31 -0.53
C THR A 136 -20.95 0.32 -1.42
N LEU A 137 -19.64 0.17 -1.21
CA LEU A 137 -18.81 -0.72 -2.01
C LEU A 137 -18.75 -2.15 -1.44
N GLY A 138 -19.13 -2.38 -0.18
CA GLY A 138 -19.16 -3.72 0.41
C GLY A 138 -17.79 -4.25 0.85
N MET A 139 -16.79 -3.39 1.03
CA MET A 139 -15.51 -3.81 1.61
C MET A 139 -15.68 -4.13 3.10
N ARG A 140 -14.91 -5.09 3.62
CA ARG A 140 -14.86 -5.34 5.06
C ARG A 140 -13.89 -4.36 5.73
N TYR A 141 -14.26 -3.84 6.90
CA TYR A 141 -13.36 -3.08 7.76
C TYR A 141 -12.55 -4.04 8.63
N LEU A 142 -11.25 -4.17 8.32
CA LEU A 142 -10.39 -5.25 8.82
C LEU A 142 -9.56 -4.85 10.04
N SER A 143 -9.13 -3.59 10.12
CA SER A 143 -8.35 -3.11 11.26
C SER A 143 -8.38 -1.58 11.37
N ARG A 144 -8.19 -1.09 12.59
CA ARG A 144 -7.88 0.28 12.95
C ARG A 144 -6.56 0.31 13.70
N GLN A 145 -5.70 1.27 13.40
CA GLN A 145 -4.48 1.47 14.16
C GLN A 145 -4.43 2.92 14.63
N ASP A 146 -4.56 3.10 15.93
CA ASP A 146 -4.60 4.41 16.58
C ASP A 146 -3.19 4.96 16.78
N LEU A 147 -2.90 6.05 16.08
CA LEU A 147 -1.63 6.79 16.17
C LEU A 147 -1.94 8.27 16.44
N ALA A 148 -2.97 8.53 17.25
CA ALA A 148 -3.44 9.89 17.52
C ALA A 148 -2.35 10.80 18.10
N ASP A 149 -1.38 10.25 18.82
CA ASP A 149 -0.21 10.96 19.32
C ASP A 149 0.71 11.48 18.20
N LEU A 150 0.62 10.90 17.00
CA LEU A 150 1.28 11.34 15.77
C LEU A 150 0.35 12.15 14.85
N GLY A 151 -0.88 12.45 15.29
CA GLY A 151 -1.84 13.29 14.58
C GLY A 151 -2.66 12.58 13.48
N PHE A 152 -2.69 11.24 13.47
CA PHE A 152 -3.50 10.49 12.51
C PHE A 152 -3.99 9.14 13.03
N CYS A 153 -4.94 8.53 12.33
CA CYS A 153 -5.35 7.13 12.50
C CYS A 153 -5.28 6.38 11.17
N LEU A 154 -5.04 5.07 11.22
CA LEU A 154 -5.06 4.20 10.04
C LEU A 154 -6.28 3.29 10.04
N TYR A 155 -6.89 3.11 8.87
CA TYR A 155 -8.09 2.30 8.66
C TYR A 155 -7.86 1.38 7.46
N PHE A 156 -8.14 0.09 7.62
CA PHE A 156 -7.81 -0.93 6.62
C PHE A 156 -9.07 -1.62 6.11
N LEU A 157 -9.31 -1.57 4.81
CA LEU A 157 -10.48 -2.15 4.16
C LEU A 157 -10.10 -2.98 2.94
N ALA A 158 -10.84 -4.07 2.67
CA ALA A 158 -10.65 -4.85 1.45
C ALA A 158 -11.93 -5.59 1.03
N TYR A 159 -11.98 -5.98 -0.25
CA TYR A 159 -12.88 -7.03 -0.71
C TYR A 159 -12.37 -8.38 -0.28
N THR A 160 -13.04 -8.99 0.70
CA THR A 160 -12.65 -10.31 1.19
C THR A 160 -13.79 -10.95 1.97
N GLU A 161 -13.76 -12.27 2.07
CA GLU A 161 -14.55 -13.04 3.03
C GLU A 161 -13.69 -13.57 4.19
N ASP A 162 -12.39 -13.25 4.20
CA ASP A 162 -11.50 -13.67 5.27
C ASP A 162 -11.91 -13.01 6.61
N THR A 163 -11.79 -13.78 7.69
CA THR A 163 -12.02 -13.29 9.05
C THR A 163 -10.69 -12.93 9.71
N PRO A 164 -10.52 -11.69 10.22
CA PRO A 164 -9.37 -11.33 11.04
C PRO A 164 -9.27 -12.22 12.29
N PRO A 165 -8.07 -12.42 12.87
CA PRO A 165 -7.87 -13.20 14.08
C PRO A 165 -8.74 -12.75 15.27
N ASP A 166 -8.98 -11.44 15.39
CA ASP A 166 -9.85 -10.85 16.40
C ASP A 166 -10.93 -9.97 15.77
N THR A 167 -12.13 -10.02 16.35
CA THR A 167 -13.27 -9.19 15.93
C THR A 167 -13.13 -7.71 16.30
N ASP A 168 -12.30 -7.37 17.29
CA ASP A 168 -11.92 -5.99 17.57
C ASP A 168 -10.95 -5.50 16.49
N VAL A 169 -11.39 -4.53 15.70
CA VAL A 169 -10.57 -3.91 14.66
C VAL A 169 -9.29 -3.28 15.21
N ASN A 170 -9.24 -2.91 16.49
CA ASN A 170 -8.05 -2.32 17.13
C ASN A 170 -7.04 -3.36 17.62
N ALA A 171 -7.37 -4.67 17.56
CA ALA A 171 -6.49 -5.73 18.04
C ALA A 171 -5.15 -5.76 17.27
N VAL A 172 -4.05 -5.90 18.01
CA VAL A 172 -2.69 -5.92 17.46
C VAL A 172 -2.48 -7.17 16.60
N GLU A 173 -3.13 -8.27 16.96
CA GLU A 173 -3.11 -9.57 16.31
C GLU A 173 -3.58 -9.50 14.84
N ASN A 174 -4.43 -8.53 14.50
CA ASN A 174 -4.93 -8.33 13.14
C ASN A 174 -3.84 -7.76 12.20
N ARG A 175 -2.78 -7.14 12.73
CA ARG A 175 -1.81 -6.38 11.93
C ARG A 175 -0.89 -7.28 11.11
N GLU A 176 -0.24 -8.27 11.73
CA GLU A 176 0.57 -9.26 10.97
C GLU A 176 -0.30 -10.07 10.00
N TRP A 177 -1.55 -10.34 10.36
CA TRP A 177 -2.51 -11.00 9.48
C TRP A 177 -2.82 -10.17 8.23
N LEU A 178 -2.96 -8.85 8.36
CA LEU A 178 -3.15 -7.91 7.25
C LEU A 178 -1.97 -7.96 6.27
N TRP A 179 -0.74 -7.96 6.78
CA TRP A 179 0.48 -7.96 5.96
C TRP A 179 0.65 -9.24 5.14
N GLN A 180 -0.05 -10.31 5.52
CA GLN A 180 -0.01 -11.62 4.90
C GLN A 180 -1.16 -11.86 3.89
N ARG A 181 -2.03 -10.87 3.65
CA ARG A 181 -3.16 -11.05 2.73
C ARG A 181 -2.70 -11.29 1.29
N PRO A 182 -3.39 -12.16 0.54
CA PRO A 182 -3.05 -12.45 -0.85
C PRO A 182 -3.67 -11.46 -1.86
N TYR A 183 -4.24 -10.36 -1.38
CA TYR A 183 -4.88 -9.29 -2.12
C TYR A 183 -4.46 -7.94 -1.54
N THR A 184 -4.66 -6.87 -2.30
CA THR A 184 -4.35 -5.51 -1.83
C THR A 184 -5.41 -5.03 -0.85
N VAL A 185 -4.96 -4.43 0.26
CA VAL A 185 -5.80 -3.77 1.25
C VAL A 185 -5.71 -2.25 1.03
N LEU A 186 -6.87 -1.59 1.03
CA LEU A 186 -6.97 -0.14 1.00
C LEU A 186 -6.71 0.39 2.41
N GLU A 187 -5.70 1.25 2.54
CA GLU A 187 -5.35 1.94 3.78
C GLU A 187 -5.80 3.41 3.68
N PHE A 188 -6.61 3.87 4.62
CA PHE A 188 -6.82 5.30 4.84
C PHE A 188 -5.95 5.78 5.99
N GLN A 189 -5.10 6.77 5.73
CA GLN A 189 -4.48 7.61 6.75
C GLN A 189 -5.37 8.83 6.97
N HIS A 190 -6.15 8.81 8.04
CA HIS A 190 -6.99 9.92 8.45
C HIS A 190 -6.16 10.94 9.22
N LEU A 191 -5.89 12.10 8.62
CA LEU A 191 -5.19 13.21 9.27
C LEU A 191 -6.17 14.06 10.08
N PHE A 192 -5.82 14.40 11.32
CA PHE A 192 -6.70 15.25 12.15
C PHE A 192 -6.61 16.74 11.82
N THR A 193 -5.60 17.13 11.05
CA THR A 193 -5.35 18.51 10.66
C THR A 193 -4.83 18.57 9.24
N GLY A 194 -5.16 19.65 8.54
CA GLY A 194 -4.79 19.86 7.15
C GLY A 194 -5.98 19.60 6.23
N GLU A 195 -5.93 20.21 5.05
CA GLU A 195 -6.90 19.96 3.98
C GLU A 195 -6.27 18.99 2.99
N ILE A 196 -6.98 17.90 2.68
CA ILE A 196 -6.48 16.91 1.73
C ILE A 196 -6.69 17.40 0.29
N ARG A 197 -5.62 17.36 -0.49
CA ARG A 197 -5.60 17.74 -1.90
C ARG A 197 -5.64 16.51 -2.79
N GLN A 198 -6.69 16.40 -3.60
CA GLN A 198 -6.71 15.51 -4.75
C GLN A 198 -5.98 16.16 -5.93
N LYS A 199 -4.99 15.46 -6.49
CA LYS A 199 -4.31 15.90 -7.71
C LYS A 199 -5.22 15.75 -8.92
N LYS A 200 -5.13 16.70 -9.86
CA LYS A 200 -5.85 16.62 -11.13
C LYS A 200 -5.19 15.60 -12.07
N ALA A 201 -5.94 15.13 -13.07
CA ALA A 201 -5.47 14.10 -14.00
C ALA A 201 -4.25 14.51 -14.86
N GLU A 202 -4.05 15.82 -15.03
CA GLU A 202 -2.93 16.44 -15.72
C GLU A 202 -1.67 16.58 -14.85
N GLU A 203 -1.79 16.45 -13.53
CA GLU A 203 -0.68 16.54 -12.57
C GLU A 203 0.01 15.18 -12.38
N ARG A 204 1.35 15.16 -12.26
CA ARG A 204 2.13 13.95 -11.93
C ARG A 204 1.96 13.55 -10.45
N GLY A 205 2.05 12.24 -10.16
CA GLY A 205 2.13 11.73 -8.78
C GLY A 205 1.06 10.74 -8.32
N ALA A 206 0.34 10.11 -9.24
CA ALA A 206 -0.92 9.37 -9.08
C ALA A 206 -2.17 10.27 -9.06
N SER A 207 -3.02 10.07 -10.08
CA SER A 207 -4.21 10.88 -10.33
C SER A 207 -5.53 10.23 -9.90
N SER A 208 -5.53 8.92 -9.59
CA SER A 208 -6.71 8.20 -9.08
C SER A 208 -6.36 6.78 -8.64
N VAL A 209 -7.08 6.24 -7.65
CA VAL A 209 -7.16 4.80 -7.38
C VAL A 209 -8.46 4.28 -7.99
N LEU A 210 -8.34 3.32 -8.91
CA LEU A 210 -9.47 2.69 -9.58
C LEU A 210 -9.75 1.35 -8.92
N ILE A 211 -11.02 1.13 -8.58
CA ILE A 211 -11.48 -0.10 -7.95
C ILE A 211 -12.36 -0.82 -8.98
N ASP A 212 -11.82 -1.88 -9.56
CA ASP A 212 -12.54 -2.75 -10.49
C ASP A 212 -13.26 -3.83 -9.64
N GLU A 213 -14.59 -3.79 -9.57
CA GLU A 213 -15.36 -4.95 -9.06
C GLU A 213 -15.26 -6.08 -10.07
N LEU A 214 -14.93 -7.31 -9.64
CA LEU A 214 -14.86 -8.48 -10.52
C LEU A 214 -16.25 -8.73 -11.16
N GLY A 215 -16.40 -8.34 -12.42
CA GLY A 215 -17.65 -8.45 -13.19
C GLY A 215 -18.64 -7.28 -13.00
N GLY A 216 -18.26 -6.22 -12.27
CA GLY A 216 -19.07 -5.02 -12.07
C GLY A 216 -18.60 -3.81 -12.89
N GLU A 217 -19.28 -2.67 -12.74
CA GLU A 217 -18.81 -1.40 -13.30
C GLU A 217 -17.53 -0.93 -12.57
N ARG A 218 -16.58 -0.36 -13.33
CA ARG A 218 -15.38 0.28 -12.76
C ARG A 218 -15.79 1.47 -11.91
N LYS A 219 -15.47 1.44 -10.61
CA LYS A 219 -15.72 2.54 -9.68
C LYS A 219 -14.43 3.28 -9.38
N THR A 220 -14.49 4.60 -9.34
CA THR A 220 -13.34 5.44 -8.99
C THR A 220 -13.50 5.88 -7.55
N VAL A 221 -12.55 5.55 -6.68
CA VAL A 221 -12.43 6.23 -5.38
C VAL A 221 -11.60 7.47 -5.65
N ARG A 222 -12.30 8.61 -5.73
CA ARG A 222 -11.69 9.94 -5.91
C ARG A 222 -11.31 10.53 -4.58
#